data_AF-A0A2H6NAP7-F1
#
_entry.id   AF-A0A2H6NAP7-F1
#
_cell.length_a   1.000
_cell.length_b   1.000
_cell.length_c   1.000
_cell.angle_alpha   90.00
_cell.angle_beta   90.00
_cell.angle_gamma   90.00
#
_symmetry.space_group_name_H-M   'P 1'
#
loop_
_entity.id
_entity.type
_entity.pdbx_description
1 polymer ?
#
loop_
_entity_poly.entity_id
_entity_poly.type
_entity_poly.pdbx_seq_one_letter_code
_entity_poly.pdbx_strand_id
1 'polypeptide(L)'
;FRQLDKCSIERDQYKNEIELLEMEKNQLHFQCEELKEEIGQLKASAPQMVARTNDSVASNLEEPVNYSDGESLKLRSLRVNVGLLLATIMPDLDLKQVNYDVDVVDEILGQVVEHMNEISSA
;
A
#
# COMPACT_ATOMS: atom_id res chain seq x y z
N PHE A 1 -3.55 22.87 -56.18
CA PHE A 1 -2.14 22.55 -55.85
C PHE A 1 -1.80 22.92 -54.41
N ARG A 2 -1.69 24.20 -53.98
CA ARG A 2 -1.28 24.56 -52.59
C ARG A 2 -2.08 23.90 -51.43
N GLN A 3 -3.39 23.72 -51.60
CA GLN A 3 -4.23 23.10 -50.54
C GLN A 3 -4.02 21.58 -50.43
N LEU A 4 -3.69 20.92 -51.56
CA LEU A 4 -3.35 19.50 -51.58
C LEU A 4 -1.99 19.26 -50.91
N ASP A 5 -1.02 20.14 -51.12
CA ASP A 5 0.29 20.05 -50.48
C ASP A 5 0.16 20.17 -48.95
N LYS A 6 -0.66 21.10 -48.45
CA LYS A 6 -0.96 21.23 -47.01
C LYS A 6 -1.58 19.95 -46.44
N CYS A 7 -2.59 19.42 -47.13
CA CYS A 7 -3.26 18.18 -46.72
C CYS A 7 -2.29 16.99 -46.71
N SER A 8 -1.36 16.93 -47.67
CA SER A 8 -0.32 15.89 -47.70
C SER A 8 0.61 15.99 -46.50
N ILE A 9 1.09 17.19 -46.16
CA ILE A 9 1.99 17.42 -45.03
C ILE A 9 1.32 17.03 -43.72
N GLU A 10 0.08 17.47 -43.51
CA GLU A 10 -0.67 17.18 -42.30
C GLU A 10 -0.93 15.67 -42.15
N ARG A 11 -1.29 14.99 -43.24
CA ARG A 11 -1.42 13.52 -43.25
C ARG A 11 -0.11 12.83 -42.87
N ASP A 12 1.02 13.29 -43.41
CA ASP A 12 2.32 12.70 -43.14
C ASP A 12 2.75 12.94 -41.67
N GLN A 13 2.39 14.09 -41.10
CA GLN A 13 2.58 14.37 -39.67
C GLN A 13 1.76 13.44 -38.79
N TYR A 14 0.45 13.30 -39.03
CA TYR A 14 -0.38 12.38 -38.25
C TYR A 14 0.06 10.92 -38.40
N LYS A 15 0.53 10.53 -39.59
CA LYS A 15 1.08 9.19 -39.81
C LYS A 15 2.30 8.93 -38.92
N ASN A 16 3.22 9.88 -38.82
CA ASN A 16 4.40 9.76 -37.96
C ASN A 16 4.02 9.76 -36.47
N GLU A 17 3.04 10.57 -36.07
CA GLU A 17 2.55 10.61 -34.69
C GLU A 17 1.92 9.28 -34.27
N ILE A 18 1.12 8.67 -35.14
CA ILE A 18 0.54 7.34 -34.92
C ILE A 18 1.64 6.29 -34.75
N GLU A 19 2.68 6.32 -35.59
CA GLU A 19 3.81 5.38 -35.51
C GLU A 19 4.57 5.52 -34.18
N LEU A 20 4.84 6.76 -33.74
CA LEU A 20 5.48 7.03 -32.45
C LEU A 20 4.62 6.54 -31.27
N LEU A 21 3.32 6.83 -31.28
CA LEU A 21 2.39 6.39 -30.24
C LEU A 21 2.27 4.86 -30.20
N GLU A 22 2.30 4.20 -31.37
CA GLU A 22 2.27 2.74 -31.42
C GLU A 22 3.55 2.12 -30.86
N MET A 23 4.72 2.72 -31.10
CA MET A 23 5.99 2.31 -30.48
C MET A 23 5.94 2.47 -28.95
N GLU A 24 5.48 3.62 -28.44
CA GLU A 24 5.36 3.88 -27.00
C GLU A 24 4.39 2.91 -26.33
N LYS A 25 3.21 2.68 -26.93
CA LYS A 25 2.22 1.70 -26.47
C LYS A 25 2.84 0.30 -26.35
N ASN A 26 3.59 -0.13 -27.37
CA ASN A 26 4.22 -1.44 -27.36
C ASN A 26 5.32 -1.55 -26.29
N GLN A 27 6.09 -0.47 -26.09
CA GLN A 27 7.11 -0.39 -25.05
C GLN A 27 6.50 -0.45 -23.64
N LEU A 28 5.40 0.27 -23.39
CA LEU A 28 4.67 0.21 -22.12
C LEU A 28 4.06 -1.16 -21.89
N HIS A 29 3.49 -1.79 -22.92
CA HIS A 29 2.97 -3.15 -22.83
C HIS A 29 4.06 -4.15 -22.42
N PHE A 30 5.25 -4.05 -23.01
CA PHE A 30 6.38 -4.90 -22.64
C PHE A 30 6.76 -4.72 -21.16
N GLN A 31 6.89 -3.48 -20.69
CA GLN A 31 7.20 -3.19 -19.28
C GLN A 31 6.12 -3.71 -18.32
N CYS A 32 4.84 -3.60 -18.69
CA CYS A 32 3.75 -4.12 -17.87
C CYS A 32 3.81 -5.65 -17.73
N GLU A 33 4.10 -6.37 -18.82
CA GLU A 33 4.22 -7.83 -18.76
C GLU A 33 5.46 -8.27 -17.98
N GLU A 34 6.59 -7.57 -18.10
CA GLU A 34 7.80 -7.81 -17.31
C GLU A 34 7.54 -7.63 -15.80
N LEU A 35 6.94 -6.49 -15.40
CA LEU A 35 6.58 -6.25 -14.00
C LEU A 35 5.58 -7.28 -13.45
N LYS A 36 4.62 -7.70 -14.28
CA LYS A 36 3.65 -8.73 -13.91
C LYS A 36 4.32 -10.08 -13.69
N GLU A 37 5.32 -10.43 -14.50
CA GLU A 37 6.13 -11.62 -14.31
C GLU A 37 6.96 -11.53 -13.03
N GLU A 38 7.64 -10.41 -12.78
CA GLU A 38 8.42 -10.17 -11.56
C GLU A 38 7.55 -10.30 -10.29
N ILE A 39 6.35 -9.72 -10.29
CA ILE A 39 5.37 -9.88 -9.21
C ILE A 39 4.99 -11.36 -9.03
N GLY A 40 4.79 -12.10 -10.13
CA GLY A 40 4.50 -13.52 -10.10
C GLY A 40 5.63 -14.35 -9.47
N GLN A 41 6.87 -14.06 -9.84
CA GLN A 41 8.06 -14.72 -9.30
C GLN A 41 8.27 -14.39 -7.82
N LEU A 42 8.14 -13.12 -7.42
CA LEU A 42 8.24 -12.70 -6.02
C LEU A 42 7.17 -13.40 -5.16
N LYS A 43 5.92 -13.46 -5.62
CA LYS A 43 4.84 -14.20 -4.95
C LYS A 43 5.10 -15.69 -4.84
N ALA A 44 5.79 -16.29 -5.82
CA ALA A 44 6.16 -17.71 -5.79
C ALA A 44 7.38 -18.00 -4.90
N SER A 45 8.31 -17.06 -4.79
CA SER A 45 9.50 -17.16 -3.94
C SER A 45 9.26 -16.83 -2.46
N ALA A 46 8.19 -16.09 -2.17
CA ALA A 46 7.69 -15.92 -0.81
C ALA A 46 7.15 -17.27 -0.29
N PRO A 47 7.40 -17.64 0.98
CA PRO A 47 6.85 -18.88 1.55
C PRO A 47 5.34 -18.95 1.31
N GLN A 48 4.88 -20.04 0.67
CA GLN A 48 3.47 -20.29 0.37
C GLN A 48 2.63 -20.26 1.65
N MET A 49 1.97 -19.13 1.92
CA MET A 49 0.90 -19.04 2.92
C MET A 49 -0.48 -18.75 2.31
N VAL A 50 -0.60 -18.66 0.97
CA VAL A 50 -1.85 -18.23 0.33
C VAL A 50 -2.29 -19.22 -0.74
N ALA A 51 -2.67 -20.43 -0.33
CA ALA A 51 -3.31 -21.39 -1.23
C ALA A 51 -4.27 -22.36 -0.53
N ARG A 52 -5.02 -21.95 0.50
CA ARG A 52 -6.11 -22.77 1.09
C ARG A 52 -7.17 -21.93 1.79
N THR A 53 -8.03 -21.23 1.05
CA THR A 53 -9.23 -20.61 1.67
C THR A 53 -10.43 -20.67 0.73
N ASN A 54 -10.76 -21.87 0.28
CA ASN A 54 -12.09 -22.16 -0.26
C ASN A 54 -12.91 -23.12 0.61
N ASP A 55 -12.47 -23.53 1.81
CA ASP A 55 -13.34 -24.34 2.67
C ASP A 55 -13.03 -24.21 4.16
N SER A 56 -14.12 -24.14 4.92
CA SER A 56 -14.27 -24.47 6.35
C SER A 56 -13.79 -23.50 7.43
N VAL A 57 -14.78 -22.77 7.96
CA VAL A 57 -15.21 -22.67 9.37
C VAL A 57 -14.30 -23.30 10.44
N ALA A 58 -13.95 -22.44 11.40
CA ALA A 58 -13.61 -22.70 12.81
C ALA A 58 -12.32 -23.46 13.14
N SER A 59 -11.36 -22.76 13.75
CA SER A 59 -10.82 -23.10 15.07
C SER A 59 -9.76 -22.08 15.48
N ASN A 60 -9.88 -21.59 16.71
CA ASN A 60 -8.92 -20.76 17.44
C ASN A 60 -7.45 -21.21 17.26
N LEU A 61 -6.63 -20.34 16.68
CA LEU A 61 -5.22 -20.15 17.00
C LEU A 61 -4.85 -18.74 16.47
N GLU A 62 -4.12 -17.96 17.25
CA GLU A 62 -3.67 -16.62 16.84
C GLU A 62 -2.73 -16.74 15.63
N GLU A 63 -3.31 -16.69 14.44
CA GLU A 63 -2.60 -16.47 13.18
C GLU A 63 -2.53 -14.96 12.92
N PRO A 64 -1.38 -14.45 12.43
CA PRO A 64 -1.27 -13.05 12.04
C PRO A 64 -2.30 -12.78 10.95
N VAL A 65 -3.35 -12.05 11.33
CA VAL A 65 -4.46 -11.70 10.46
C VAL A 65 -3.86 -11.01 9.24
N ASN A 66 -3.98 -11.66 8.08
CA ASN A 66 -3.61 -11.05 6.81
C ASN A 66 -4.64 -9.95 6.52
N TYR A 67 -4.44 -8.79 7.14
CA TYR A 67 -5.27 -7.61 6.95
C TYR A 67 -5.31 -7.31 5.46
N SER A 68 -6.52 -7.22 4.91
CA SER A 68 -6.67 -6.66 3.56
C SER A 68 -5.96 -5.30 3.53
N ASP A 69 -5.32 -4.92 2.41
CA ASP A 69 -4.56 -3.65 2.33
C ASP A 69 -5.37 -2.45 2.87
N GLY A 70 -6.70 -2.47 2.73
CA GLY A 70 -7.60 -1.46 3.29
C GLY A 70 -7.75 -1.48 4.83
N GLU A 71 -7.69 -2.65 5.47
CA GLU A 71 -7.70 -2.77 6.93
C GLU A 71 -6.37 -2.32 7.54
N SER A 72 -5.24 -2.68 6.92
CA SER A 72 -3.90 -2.19 7.31
C SER A 72 -3.83 -0.65 7.28
N LEU A 73 -4.40 -0.03 6.25
CA LEU A 73 -4.46 1.43 6.14
C LEU A 73 -5.35 2.08 7.22
N LYS A 74 -6.49 1.46 7.55
CA LYS A 74 -7.37 1.94 8.63
C LYS A 74 -6.70 1.80 9.99
N LEU A 75 -6.02 0.70 10.25
CA LEU A 75 -5.32 0.46 11.51
C LEU A 75 -4.16 1.45 11.69
N ARG A 76 -3.36 1.69 10.65
CA ARG A 76 -2.35 2.76 10.63
C ARG A 76 -2.95 4.12 10.96
N SER A 77 -4.06 4.48 10.32
CA SER A 77 -4.75 5.76 10.56
C SER A 77 -5.22 5.89 12.02
N LEU A 78 -5.74 4.79 12.60
CA LEU A 78 -6.11 4.76 14.01
C LEU A 78 -4.88 4.96 14.91
N ARG A 79 -3.77 4.26 14.66
CA ARG A 79 -2.51 4.40 15.40
C ARG A 79 -1.96 5.83 15.34
N VAL A 80 -2.07 6.52 14.21
CA VAL A 80 -1.71 7.95 14.10
C VAL A 80 -2.56 8.80 15.03
N ASN A 81 -3.89 8.62 15.00
CA ASN A 81 -4.79 9.39 15.86
C ASN A 81 -4.56 9.13 17.34
N VAL A 82 -4.32 7.87 17.72
CA VAL A 82 -3.97 7.49 19.09
C VAL A 82 -2.65 8.12 19.51
N GLY A 83 -1.61 8.07 18.66
CA GLY A 83 -0.34 8.73 18.93
C GLY A 83 -0.49 10.24 19.16
N LEU A 84 -1.27 10.92 18.32
CA LEU A 84 -1.55 12.35 18.50
C LEU A 84 -2.28 12.65 19.81
N LEU A 85 -3.25 11.80 20.18
CA LEU A 85 -3.96 11.92 21.45
C LEU A 85 -3.00 11.73 22.65
N LEU A 86 -2.14 10.71 22.59
CA LEU A 86 -1.13 10.44 23.61
C LEU A 86 -0.18 11.63 23.77
N ALA A 87 0.32 12.22 22.67
CA ALA A 87 1.16 13.43 22.73
C ALA A 87 0.43 14.65 23.28
N THR A 88 -0.90 14.72 23.13
CA THR A 88 -1.72 15.81 23.69
C THR A 88 -1.84 15.68 25.21
N ILE A 89 -2.00 14.47 25.72
CA ILE A 89 -2.15 14.18 27.14
C ILE A 89 -0.78 14.17 27.84
N MET A 90 0.25 13.68 27.15
CA MET A 90 1.62 13.52 27.63
C MET A 90 2.60 14.21 26.66
N PRO A 91 2.81 15.53 26.79
CA PRO A 91 3.62 16.31 25.85
C PRO A 91 5.11 15.92 25.84
N ASP A 92 5.59 15.26 26.89
CA ASP A 92 6.96 14.77 27.00
C ASP A 92 7.18 13.41 26.29
N LEU A 93 6.10 12.78 25.79
CA LEU A 93 6.18 11.55 25.01
C LEU A 93 6.68 11.84 23.59
N ASP A 94 7.90 11.42 23.28
CA ASP A 94 8.49 11.65 21.95
C ASP A 94 8.00 10.64 20.92
N LEU A 95 7.04 11.05 20.09
CA LEU A 95 6.48 10.26 19.00
C LEU A 95 7.02 10.64 17.61
N LYS A 96 8.05 11.50 17.52
CA LYS A 96 8.50 12.04 16.22
C LYS A 96 9.05 11.01 15.24
N GLN A 97 9.50 9.85 15.74
CA GLN A 97 10.09 8.79 14.92
C GLN A 97 9.35 7.44 15.04
N VAL A 98 8.11 7.45 15.52
CA VAL A 98 7.34 6.21 15.68
C VAL A 98 6.86 5.71 14.32
N ASN A 99 7.07 4.42 14.08
CA ASN A 99 6.51 3.73 12.92
C ASN A 99 5.07 3.28 13.23
N TYR A 100 4.10 3.84 12.51
CA TYR A 100 2.67 3.55 12.69
C TYR A 100 2.18 2.32 11.91
N ASP A 101 3.03 1.71 11.09
CA ASP A 101 2.71 0.47 10.37
C ASP A 101 2.82 -0.79 11.24
N VAL A 102 3.37 -0.66 12.44
CA VAL A 102 3.60 -1.75 13.39
C VAL A 102 3.02 -1.41 14.76
N ASP A 103 3.11 -2.34 15.70
CA ASP A 103 2.34 -2.33 16.96
C ASP A 103 2.95 -1.42 18.06
N VAL A 104 3.94 -0.58 17.72
CA VAL A 104 4.65 0.29 18.69
C VAL A 104 3.70 1.22 19.44
N VAL A 105 2.70 1.79 18.75
CA VAL A 105 1.69 2.64 19.40
C VAL A 105 0.80 1.85 20.35
N ASP A 106 0.50 0.60 20.02
CA ASP A 106 -0.32 -0.27 20.86
C ASP A 106 0.41 -0.65 22.15
N GLU A 107 1.71 -0.91 22.08
CA GLU A 107 2.57 -1.16 23.24
C GLU A 107 2.63 0.06 24.18
N ILE A 108 2.85 1.25 23.62
CA ILE A 108 2.87 2.51 24.39
C ILE A 108 1.51 2.75 25.05
N LEU A 109 0.41 2.57 24.31
CA LEU A 109 -0.93 2.72 24.85
C LEU A 109 -1.18 1.73 25.99
N GLY A 110 -0.72 0.47 25.85
CA GLY A 110 -0.80 -0.54 26.89
C GLY A 110 -0.12 -0.10 28.18
N GLN A 111 1.12 0.38 28.10
CA GLN A 111 1.87 0.89 29.26
C GLN A 111 1.15 2.06 29.95
N VAL A 112 0.60 2.99 29.17
CA VAL A 112 -0.15 4.14 29.71
C VAL A 112 -1.41 3.66 30.45
N VAL A 113 -2.16 2.72 29.88
CA VAL A 113 -3.36 2.16 30.51
C VAL A 113 -3.03 1.42 31.81
N GLU A 114 -1.98 0.60 31.81
CA GLU A 114 -1.51 -0.10 33.01
C GLU A 114 -1.14 0.90 34.12
N HIS A 115 -0.35 1.92 33.79
CA HIS A 115 0.05 2.95 34.75
C HIS A 115 -1.15 3.73 35.30
N MET A 116 -2.14 4.05 34.46
CA MET A 116 -3.37 4.72 34.91
C MET A 116 -4.18 3.85 35.88
N ASN A 117 -4.23 2.53 35.65
CA ASN A 117 -4.91 1.60 36.55
C ASN A 117 -4.20 1.45 37.89
N GLU A 118 -2.86 1.45 37.90
CA GLU A 118 -2.07 1.47 39.12
C GLU A 118 -2.34 2.73 39.96
N ILE A 119 -2.34 3.91 39.33
CA ILE A 119 -2.66 5.18 40.01
C ILE A 119 -4.10 5.17 40.52
N SER A 120 -5.05 4.67 39.74
CA SER A 120 -6.46 4.68 40.13
C SER A 120 -6.81 3.67 41.22
N SER A 121 -5.93 2.70 41.48
CA SER A 121 -6.11 1.66 42.51
C SER A 121 -5.37 1.98 43.82
N ALA A 122 -4.56 3.05 43.85
CA ALA A 122 -3.80 3.52 45.00
C ALA A 122 -4.55 4.63 45.76
#